data_AF-A0A2I2G4D6-F1
#
_entry.id   AF-A0A2I2G4D6-F1
#
_cell.length_a   1.000
_cell.length_b   1.000
_cell.length_c   1.000
_cell.angle_alpha   90.00
_cell.angle_beta   90.00
_cell.angle_gamma   90.00
#
_symmetry.space_group_name_H-M   'P 1'
#
loop_
_entity.id
_entity.type
_entity.pdbx_description
1 polymer ?
#
loop_
_entity_poly.entity_id
_entity_poly.type
_entity_poly.pdbx_seq_one_letter_code
_entity_poly.pdbx_strand_id
1 'polypeptide(L)'
;MNLPPTRVIIYACETDITGCPQRRHVQIGEDFCETVLSRAFNPTLHPAGYDHIHIPADFDSLKPLKRWFILDLDVTQPLSQEDLLQLPHHVYLASQQGQGGTL
;
A
#
# COMPACT_ATOMS: atom_id res chain seq x y z
N MET A 1 14.33 -2.87 17.29
CA MET A 1 14.82 -1.68 16.57
C MET A 1 13.71 -1.29 15.62
N ASN A 2 13.20 -0.07 15.69
CA ASN A 2 12.22 0.39 14.71
C ASN A 2 12.95 0.61 13.39
N LEU A 3 12.44 0.01 12.31
CA LEU A 3 12.92 0.31 10.97
C LEU A 3 12.57 1.76 10.64
N PRO A 4 13.40 2.48 9.87
CA PRO A 4 13.05 3.82 9.43
C PRO A 4 11.77 3.76 8.57
N PRO A 5 10.92 4.81 8.62
CA PRO A 5 9.77 4.89 7.74
C PRO A 5 10.17 4.71 6.28
N THR A 6 9.30 4.08 5.50
CA THR A 6 9.60 3.71 4.12
C THR A 6 8.39 3.97 3.25
N ARG A 7 8.60 4.54 2.05
CA ARG A 7 7.54 4.74 1.08
C ARG A 7 7.50 3.56 0.10
N VAL A 8 6.35 2.92 0.01
CA VAL A 8 6.06 1.88 -0.97
C VAL A 8 5.06 2.44 -1.99
N ILE A 9 5.36 2.27 -3.27
CA ILE A 9 4.53 2.70 -4.39
C ILE A 9 4.19 1.48 -5.24
N ILE A 10 2.91 1.16 -5.36
CA ILE A 10 2.43 -0.03 -6.07
C ILE A 10 1.59 0.43 -7.26
N TYR A 11 2.01 0.06 -8.47
CA TYR A 11 1.17 0.21 -9.65
C TYR A 11 0.31 -1.04 -9.81
N ALA A 12 -1.00 -0.88 -9.70
CA ALA A 12 -1.95 -1.99 -9.79
C ALA A 12 -3.15 -1.62 -10.65
N CYS A 13 -3.81 -2.63 -11.21
CA CYS A 13 -5.15 -2.46 -11.74
C CYS A 13 -6.17 -2.59 -10.61
N GLU A 14 -7.11 -1.65 -10.50
CA GLU A 14 -8.14 -1.63 -9.47
C GLU A 14 -8.92 -2.93 -9.38
N THR A 15 -9.27 -3.50 -10.54
CA THR A 15 -10.05 -4.74 -10.62
C THR A 15 -9.27 -5.99 -10.27
N ASP A 16 -7.93 -5.90 -10.21
CA ASP A 16 -7.06 -7.02 -9.81
C ASP A 16 -6.96 -7.12 -8.27
N ILE A 17 -7.26 -6.03 -7.55
CA ILE A 17 -7.30 -6.01 -6.09
C ILE A 17 -8.61 -6.66 -5.64
N THR A 18 -8.46 -7.73 -4.88
CA THR A 18 -9.60 -8.54 -4.44
C THR A 18 -10.45 -7.82 -3.39
N GLY A 19 -11.63 -8.36 -3.10
CA GLY A 19 -12.51 -7.83 -2.05
C GLY A 19 -13.39 -6.65 -2.48
N CYS A 20 -13.82 -5.89 -1.48
CA CYS A 20 -14.79 -4.80 -1.64
C CYS A 20 -14.14 -3.58 -2.30
N PRO A 21 -14.72 -2.99 -3.37
CA PRO A 21 -14.13 -1.82 -4.05
C PRO A 21 -13.77 -0.67 -3.11
N GLN A 22 -14.65 -0.37 -2.15
CA GLN A 22 -14.45 0.69 -1.15
C GLN A 22 -13.32 0.41 -0.16
N ARG A 23 -12.76 -0.80 -0.14
CA ARG A 23 -11.65 -1.20 0.72
C ARG A 23 -10.37 -1.52 -0.05
N ARG A 24 -10.35 -1.46 -1.38
CA ARG A 24 -9.19 -1.87 -2.19
C ARG A 24 -7.90 -1.16 -1.84
N HIS A 25 -7.98 0.13 -1.49
CA HIS A 25 -6.83 0.86 -0.98
C HIS A 25 -6.27 0.13 0.24
N VAL A 26 -7.05 -0.16 1.28
CA VAL A 26 -6.54 -0.91 2.44
C VAL A 26 -6.09 -2.32 2.06
N GLN A 27 -6.86 -3.02 1.22
CA GLN A 27 -6.58 -4.41 0.85
C GLN A 27 -5.22 -4.57 0.17
N ILE A 28 -4.83 -3.67 -0.73
CA ILE A 28 -3.51 -3.79 -1.38
C ILE A 28 -2.36 -3.59 -0.37
N GLY A 29 -2.56 -2.78 0.67
CA GLY A 29 -1.61 -2.63 1.77
C GLY A 29 -1.52 -3.90 2.63
N GLU A 30 -2.67 -4.50 2.95
CA GLU A 30 -2.76 -5.79 3.65
C GLU A 30 -2.04 -6.90 2.86
N ASP A 31 -2.39 -7.09 1.59
CA ASP A 31 -1.82 -8.11 0.71
C ASP A 31 -0.29 -7.94 0.56
N PHE A 32 0.18 -6.70 0.37
CA PHE A 32 1.61 -6.40 0.25
C PHE A 32 2.36 -6.70 1.54
N CYS A 33 1.85 -6.25 2.69
CA CYS A 33 2.54 -6.44 3.96
C CYS A 33 2.60 -7.92 4.34
N GLU A 34 1.52 -8.67 4.09
CA GLU A 34 1.48 -10.11 4.35
C GLU A 34 2.45 -10.87 3.44
N THR A 35 2.38 -10.63 2.13
CA THR A 35 3.11 -11.43 1.13
C THR A 35 4.58 -11.04 1.02
N VAL A 36 4.89 -9.74 1.06
CA VAL A 36 6.25 -9.22 0.79
C VAL A 36 7.03 -8.95 2.07
N LEU A 37 6.37 -8.44 3.11
CA LEU A 37 7.02 -8.04 4.36
C LEU A 37 6.82 -9.04 5.51
N SER A 38 5.95 -10.04 5.32
CA SER A 38 5.59 -11.03 6.35
C SER A 38 5.14 -10.39 7.67
N ARG A 39 4.38 -9.29 7.58
CA ARG A 39 3.78 -8.60 8.73
C ARG A 39 2.36 -8.13 8.43
N ALA A 40 1.57 -7.88 9.47
CA ALA A 40 0.27 -7.25 9.30
C ALA A 40 0.41 -5.78 8.86
N PHE A 41 -0.53 -5.32 8.04
CA PHE A 41 -0.72 -3.90 7.75
C PHE A 41 -1.46 -3.23 8.91
N ASN A 42 -0.98 -2.07 9.35
CA ASN A 42 -1.44 -1.44 10.58
C ASN A 42 -1.95 -0.01 10.33
N PRO A 43 -3.17 0.17 9.76
CA PRO A 43 -3.67 1.47 9.33
C PRO A 43 -4.12 2.39 10.47
N THR A 44 -4.14 1.89 11.70
CA THR A 44 -4.64 2.64 12.85
C THR A 44 -3.54 3.49 13.45
N LEU A 45 -3.78 4.79 13.57
CA LEU A 45 -2.86 5.73 14.22
C LEU A 45 -2.47 5.20 15.62
N HIS A 46 -1.17 4.99 15.81
CA HIS A 46 -0.63 4.48 17.07
C HIS A 46 0.71 5.15 17.38
N PRO A 47 1.00 5.50 18.66
CA PRO A 47 2.25 6.17 19.02
C PRO A 47 3.53 5.39 18.68
N ALA A 48 3.43 4.05 18.64
CA ALA A 48 4.56 3.20 18.26
C ALA A 48 4.82 3.15 16.74
N GLY A 49 3.93 3.71 15.93
CA GLY A 49 3.98 3.67 14.47
C GLY A 49 2.66 3.16 13.86
N TYR A 50 2.36 3.61 12.66
CA TYR A 50 1.24 3.12 11.84
C TYR A 50 1.63 3.14 10.36
N ASP A 51 0.88 2.40 9.55
CA ASP A 51 1.02 2.41 8.10
C ASP A 51 -0.03 3.35 7.50
N HIS A 52 0.44 4.43 6.89
CA HIS A 52 -0.42 5.39 6.23
C HIS A 52 -0.69 4.96 4.79
N ILE A 53 -1.95 5.02 4.37
CA ILE A 53 -2.33 4.80 2.97
C ILE A 53 -2.91 6.06 2.34
N HIS A 54 -2.38 6.39 1.17
CA HIS A 54 -2.94 7.42 0.30
C HIS A 54 -4.05 6.81 -0.55
N ILE A 55 -5.22 7.44 -0.55
CA ILE A 55 -6.39 6.98 -1.32
C ILE A 55 -6.33 7.61 -2.71
N PRO A 56 -6.05 6.84 -3.79
CA PRO A 56 -6.02 7.39 -5.12
C PRO A 56 -7.43 7.71 -5.63
N ALA A 57 -7.53 8.60 -6.63
CA ALA A 57 -8.79 8.82 -7.33
C ALA A 57 -9.22 7.54 -8.07
N ASP A 58 -10.52 7.27 -8.04
CA ASP A 58 -11.15 6.09 -8.67
C ASP A 58 -10.66 4.73 -8.11
N PHE A 59 -10.15 4.69 -6.87
CA PHE A 59 -9.71 3.44 -6.23
C PHE A 59 -10.83 2.38 -6.06
N ASP A 60 -12.09 2.81 -6.13
CA ASP A 60 -13.26 1.96 -6.03
C ASP A 60 -13.89 1.68 -7.41
N SER A 61 -13.19 2.03 -8.50
CA SER A 61 -13.71 1.86 -9.84
C SER A 61 -13.98 0.40 -10.16
N LEU A 62 -15.15 0.14 -10.73
CA LEU A 62 -15.47 -1.16 -11.31
C LEU A 62 -14.83 -1.38 -12.69
N LYS A 63 -14.18 -0.34 -13.24
CA LYS A 63 -13.45 -0.42 -14.51
C LYS A 63 -12.00 -0.82 -14.24
N PRO A 64 -11.33 -1.51 -15.20
CA PRO A 64 -9.94 -1.92 -15.06
C PRO A 64 -8.98 -0.75 -15.26
N LEU A 65 -9.01 0.19 -14.31
CA LEU A 65 -8.14 1.35 -14.28
C LEU A 65 -6.85 0.97 -13.59
N LYS A 66 -5.72 1.50 -14.09
CA LYS A 66 -4.44 1.38 -13.40
C LYS A 66 -4.18 2.63 -12.57
N ARG A 67 -3.75 2.43 -11.33
CA ARG A 67 -3.47 3.51 -10.36
C ARG A 67 -2.20 3.22 -9.60
N TRP A 68 -1.63 4.30 -9.08
CA TRP A 68 -0.52 4.26 -8.14
C TRP A 68 -1.11 4.30 -6.72
N PHE A 69 -0.88 3.25 -5.97
CA PHE A 69 -1.14 3.18 -4.54
C PHE A 69 0.13 3.55 -3.80
N ILE A 70 0.04 4.46 -2.86
CA ILE A 70 1.18 4.93 -2.08
C ILE A 70 0.91 4.58 -0.62
N LEU A 71 1.88 3.91 -0.01
CA LEU A 71 1.89 3.51 1.39
C LEU A 71 3.13 4.14 2.04
N ASP A 72 2.96 4.79 3.17
CA ASP A 72 4.07 5.17 4.04
C ASP A 72 4.04 4.23 5.24
N LEU A 73 5.04 3.36 5.34
CA LEU A 73 5.12 2.32 6.35
C LEU A 73 5.87 2.81 7.59
N ASP A 74 5.47 2.29 8.75
CA ASP A 74 6.15 2.51 10.03
C ASP A 74 6.27 4.01 10.40
N VAL A 75 5.25 4.80 10.05
CA VAL A 75 5.18 6.25 10.30
C VAL A 75 4.89 6.50 11.76
N THR A 76 5.75 7.23 12.45
CA THR A 76 5.58 7.59 13.88
C THR A 76 5.12 9.04 14.09
N GLN A 77 5.18 9.87 13.05
CA GLN A 77 4.85 11.29 13.08
C GLN A 77 4.44 11.78 11.69
N PRO A 78 3.70 12.89 11.57
CA PRO A 78 3.45 13.52 10.27
C PRO A 78 4.76 13.78 9.51
N LEU A 79 4.80 13.39 8.23
CA LEU A 79 5.97 13.54 7.38
C LEU A 79 5.85 14.83 6.56
N SER A 80 6.83 15.72 6.66
CA SER A 80 6.94 16.91 5.79
C SER A 80 7.36 16.51 4.37
N GLN A 81 7.25 17.44 3.42
CA GLN A 81 7.73 17.19 2.05
C GLN A 81 9.23 16.87 2.04
N GLU A 82 10.02 17.58 2.86
CA GLU A 82 11.45 17.36 3.01
C GLU A 82 11.74 15.97 3.58
N ASP A 83 11.00 15.52 4.60
CA ASP A 83 11.15 14.17 5.16
C ASP A 83 10.87 13.11 4.09
N LEU A 84 9.79 13.30 3.32
CA LEU A 84 9.41 12.39 2.25
C LEU A 84 10.51 12.22 1.21
N LEU A 85 11.21 13.30 0.84
CA LEU A 85 12.32 13.23 -0.12
C LEU A 85 13.53 12.42 0.39
N GLN A 86 13.66 12.25 1.71
CA GLN A 86 14.75 11.49 2.31
C GLN A 86 14.37 10.02 2.59
N LEU A 87 13.10 9.65 2.51
CA LEU A 87 12.67 8.28 2.76
C LEU A 87 13.16 7.32 1.65
N PRO A 88 13.53 6.09 2.00
CA PRO A 88 13.66 5.02 1.01
C PRO A 88 12.33 4.83 0.25
N HIS A 89 12.42 4.72 -1.07
CA HIS A 89 11.27 4.46 -1.94
C HIS A 89 11.41 3.09 -2.60
N HIS A 90 10.39 2.26 -2.49
CA HIS A 90 10.30 0.99 -3.20
C HIS A 90 9.10 1.01 -4.14
N VAL A 91 9.34 0.67 -5.41
CA VAL A 91 8.31 0.69 -6.45
C VAL A 91 8.04 -0.73 -6.92
N TYR A 92 6.77 -1.11 -6.96
CA TYR A 92 6.31 -2.42 -7.38
C TYR A 92 5.29 -2.30 -8.50
N LEU A 93 5.31 -3.28 -9.40
CA LEU A 93 4.28 -3.47 -10.42
C LEU A 93 3.49 -4.72 -10.03
N ALA A 94 2.24 -4.54 -9.63
CA ALA A 94 1.34 -5.63 -9.32
C ALA A 94 0.56 -6.04 -10.58
N SER A 95 0.51 -7.34 -10.83
CA SER A 95 -0.32 -7.93 -11.88
C SER A 95 -0.90 -9.23 -11.36
N GLN A 96 -2.20 -9.44 -11.52
CA GLN A 96 -2.77 -10.77 -11.30
C GLN A 96 -2.41 -11.64 -12.52
N GLN A 97 -1.66 -12.73 -12.31
CA GLN A 97 -1.59 -13.77 -13.33
C GLN A 97 -2.95 -14.47 -13.37
N GLY A 98 -3.63 -14.40 -14.53
CA GLY A 98 -4.97 -14.96 -14.69
C GLY A 98 -5.05 -16.41 -14.19
N GLN A 99 -5.97 -16.65 -13.26
CA GLN A 99 -6.39 -17.95 -12.69
C GLN A 99 -5.45 -19.14 -12.98
N GLY A 100 -4.45 -19.35 -12.11
CA GLY A 100 -3.58 -20.53 -12.20
C GLY A 100 -2.41 -20.60 -11.22
N GLY A 101 -2.33 -19.73 -10.22
CA GLY A 101 -1.23 -19.77 -9.25
C GLY A 101 -1.65 -19.08 -7.98
N THR A 102 -1.69 -19.88 -6.92
CA THR A 102 -1.78 -19.49 -5.51
C THR A 102 -0.87 -18.28 -5.23
N LEU A 103 -1.42 -17.24 -4.60
CA LEU A 103 -0.64 -16.41 -3.68
C LEU A 103 -0.44 -17.23 -2.39
#